data_AF-A0A2V6U745-F1
#
_entry.id   AF-A0A2V6U745-F1
#
_cell.length_a   1.000
_cell.length_b   1.000
_cell.length_c   1.000
_cell.angle_alpha   90.00
_cell.angle_beta   90.00
_cell.angle_gamma   90.00
#
_symmetry.space_group_name_H-M   'P 1'
#
loop_
_entity.id
_entity.type
_entity.pdbx_description
1 polymer ?
#
loop_
_entity_poly.entity_id
_entity_poly.type
_entity_poly.pdbx_seq_one_letter_code
_entity_poly.pdbx_strand_id
1 'polypeptide(L)' 'GILIAETDAEVERLKTAPHIRPMADIRLAGTPAQVTETLQRIVRQGAHRLTVNFADAPRPDGTLLFSTSVLPCL' A
#
# COMPACT_ATOMS: atom_id res chain seq x y z
N GLY A 1 3.86 0.88 7.57
CA GLY A 1 4.04 1.08 6.12
C GLY A 1 2.89 0.50 5.33
N ILE A 2 2.91 0.68 4.02
CA ILE A 2 1.96 0.10 3.07
C ILE A 2 2.66 -0.94 2.20
N LEU A 3 1.97 -2.04 1.90
CA LEU A 3 2.34 -3.00 0.86
C LEU A 3 1.21 -3.00 -0.18
N ILE A 4 1.55 -2.83 -1.45
CA ILE A 4 0.59 -2.83 -2.55
C ILE A 4 1.12 -3.72 -3.67
N ALA A 5 0.26 -4.54 -4.23
CA ALA A 5 0.57 -5.43 -5.36
C ALA A 5 -0.65 -5.57 -6.26
N GLU A 6 -0.50 -6.00 -7.50
CA GLU A 6 -1.62 -5.98 -8.47
C GLU A 6 -2.73 -6.96 -8.10
N THR A 7 -2.39 -8.07 -7.44
CA THR A 7 -3.32 -9.14 -7.10
C THR A 7 -3.16 -9.59 -5.66
N ASP A 8 -4.22 -10.15 -5.06
CA ASP A 8 -4.16 -10.73 -3.71
C ASP A 8 -3.08 -11.82 -3.61
N ALA A 9 -2.93 -12.64 -4.66
CA ALA A 9 -1.89 -13.67 -4.71
C ALA A 9 -0.47 -13.08 -4.63
N GLU A 10 -0.24 -11.96 -5.30
CA GLU A 10 1.05 -11.26 -5.25
C GLU A 10 1.27 -10.61 -3.89
N VAL A 11 0.22 -10.03 -3.28
CA VAL A 11 0.28 -9.52 -1.90
C VAL A 11 0.75 -10.63 -0.95
N GLU A 12 0.13 -11.81 -0.97
CA GLU A 12 0.53 -12.92 -0.11
C GLU A 12 1.98 -13.37 -0.34
N ARG A 13 2.43 -13.39 -1.61
CA ARG A 13 3.83 -13.70 -1.93
C ARG A 13 4.79 -12.65 -1.35
N LEU A 14 4.46 -11.36 -1.49
CA LEU A 14 5.31 -10.27 -1.01
C LEU A 14 5.36 -10.20 0.52
N LYS A 15 4.31 -10.63 1.24
CA LYS A 15 4.32 -10.68 2.72
C LYS A 15 5.47 -11.53 3.30
N THR A 16 5.95 -12.50 2.53
CA THR A 16 7.05 -13.41 2.94
C THR A 16 8.37 -13.12 2.24
N ALA A 17 8.41 -12.10 1.37
CA ALA A 17 9.60 -11.80 0.60
C ALA A 17 10.68 -11.11 1.45
N PRO A 18 11.95 -11.48 1.32
CA PRO A 18 13.02 -11.01 2.19
C PRO A 18 13.36 -9.53 2.03
N HIS A 19 12.91 -8.90 0.93
CA HIS A 19 13.12 -7.49 0.63
C HIS A 19 11.94 -6.61 1.06
N ILE A 20 10.90 -7.20 1.64
CA ILE A 20 9.75 -6.48 2.19
C ILE A 20 9.96 -6.34 3.69
N ARG A 21 9.65 -5.16 4.23
CA ARG A 21 9.69 -4.94 5.69
C ARG A 21 8.82 -5.96 6.43
N PRO A 22 9.16 -6.33 7.68
CA PRO A 22 8.37 -7.26 8.48
C PRO A 22 6.89 -6.85 8.56
N MET A 23 5.97 -7.81 8.52
CA MET A 23 4.53 -7.52 8.58
C MET A 23 4.10 -6.77 9.84
N ALA A 24 4.85 -6.92 10.94
CA ALA A 24 4.64 -6.14 12.17
C ALA A 24 4.77 -4.62 11.96
N ASP A 25 5.53 -4.19 10.95
CA ASP A 25 5.74 -2.78 10.60
C ASP A 25 4.77 -2.30 9.49
N ILE A 26 3.91 -3.17 8.96
CA ILE A 26 2.97 -2.89 7.87
C ILE A 26 1.56 -2.76 8.44
N ARG A 27 0.91 -1.62 8.17
CA ARG A 27 -0.44 -1.33 8.66
C ARG A 27 -1.53 -1.58 7.62
N LEU A 28 -1.14 -1.64 6.35
CA LEU A 28 -2.03 -1.81 5.22
C LEU A 28 -1.30 -2.64 4.16
N ALA A 29 -1.87 -3.77 3.78
CA ALA A 29 -1.39 -4.63 2.70
C ALA A 29 -2.59 -5.02 1.84
N GLY A 30 -2.52 -4.83 0.52
CA GLY A 30 -3.62 -5.18 -0.36
C GLY A 30 -3.43 -4.77 -1.81
N THR A 31 -4.46 -5.01 -2.61
CA THR A 31 -4.55 -4.55 -4.01
C THR A 31 -4.81 -3.04 -4.08
N PRO A 32 -4.62 -2.39 -5.26
CA PRO A 32 -4.96 -0.98 -5.42
C PRO A 32 -6.39 -0.65 -5.00
N ALA A 33 -7.36 -1.50 -5.31
CA ALA A 33 -8.76 -1.30 -4.92
C ALA A 33 -8.93 -1.29 -3.39
N GLN A 34 -8.37 -2.27 -2.68
CA GLN A 34 -8.45 -2.39 -1.22
C GLN A 34 -7.73 -1.23 -0.51
N VAL A 35 -6.57 -0.83 -1.04
CA VAL A 35 -5.80 0.31 -0.55
C VAL A 35 -6.58 1.60 -0.73
N THR A 36 -7.12 1.86 -1.93
CA THR A 36 -7.93 3.04 -2.23
C THR A 36 -9.13 3.13 -1.30
N GLU A 37 -9.89 2.04 -1.15
CA GLU A 37 -11.07 2.02 -0.27
C GLU A 37 -10.68 2.35 1.19
N THR A 38 -9.58 1.77 1.67
CA THR A 38 -9.11 2.01 3.04
C THR A 38 -8.66 3.45 3.25
N LEU A 39 -7.93 4.01 2.30
CA LEU A 39 -7.46 5.39 2.38
C LEU A 39 -8.61 6.39 2.24
N GLN A 40 -9.56 6.17 1.33
CA GLN A 40 -10.76 7.00 1.24
C GLN A 40 -11.55 7.00 2.55
N ARG A 41 -11.64 5.85 3.24
CA ARG A 41 -12.27 5.77 4.56
C ARG A 41 -11.57 6.66 5.58
N ILE A 42 -10.24 6.65 5.60
CA ILE A 42 -9.43 7.49 6.50
C ILE A 42 -9.60 8.98 6.16
N VAL A 43 -9.61 9.35 4.88
CA VAL A 43 -9.86 10.73 4.44
C VAL A 43 -11.26 11.20 4.86
N ARG A 44 -12.29 10.36 4.66
CA ARG A 44 -13.68 10.65 5.09
C ARG A 44 -13.82 10.79 6.61
N GLN A 45 -12.93 10.18 7.39
CA GLN A 45 -12.87 10.35 8.84
C GLN A 45 -12.18 11.65 9.28
N GLY A 46 -11.78 12.51 8.34
CA GLY A 46 -11.21 13.83 8.62
C GLY A 46 -9.68 13.90 8.53
N ALA A 47 -9.02 12.88 7.96
CA ALA A 47 -7.59 12.97 7.71
C ALA A 47 -7.30 13.94 6.54
N HIS A 48 -6.67 15.07 6.84
CA HIS A 48 -6.29 16.08 5.83
C HIS A 48 -4.88 15.89 5.27
N ARG A 49 -4.05 15.06 5.91
CA ARG A 49 -2.68 14.75 5.48
C ARG A 49 -2.35 13.30 5.76
N LEU A 50 -1.93 12.57 4.73
CA LEU A 50 -1.51 11.17 4.81
C LEU A 50 -0.02 11.07 4.49
N THR A 51 0.74 10.41 5.35
CA THR A 51 2.13 10.04 5.07
C THR A 51 2.18 8.54 4.80
N VAL A 52 2.61 8.17 3.60
CA VAL A 52 2.63 6.79 3.13
C VAL A 52 4.07 6.30 3.05
N ASN A 53 4.39 5.24 3.80
CA ASN A 53 5.71 4.63 3.83
C ASN A 53 5.65 3.26 3.16
N PHE A 54 6.26 3.09 1.99
CA PHE A 54 6.22 1.85 1.20
C PHE A 54 7.12 0.75 1.78
N ALA A 55 6.59 -0.46 1.91
CA ALA A 55 7.22 -1.60 2.57
C ALA A 55 8.32 -2.27 1.74
N ASP A 56 8.34 -2.02 0.44
CA ASP A 56 9.29 -2.52 -0.54
C ASP A 56 10.46 -1.56 -0.80
N ALA A 57 10.51 -0.40 -0.12
CA ALA A 57 11.63 0.54 -0.22
C ALA A 57 12.98 -0.17 0.03
N PRO A 58 14.01 0.09 -0.81
CA PRO A 58 14.11 1.17 -1.81
C PRO A 58 13.54 0.85 -3.19
N ARG A 59 12.84 -0.28 -3.37
CA ARG A 59 12.25 -0.65 -4.66
C ARG A 59 11.09 0.30 -5.01
N PRO A 60 10.95 0.69 -6.29
CA PRO A 60 9.95 1.66 -6.70
C PRO A 60 8.59 1.03 -7.00
N ASP A 61 8.48 -0.30 -7.11
CA ASP A 61 7.32 -1.03 -7.62
C ASP A 61 6.01 -0.60 -6.94
N GLY A 62 5.95 -0.69 -5.60
CA GLY A 62 4.80 -0.28 -4.81
C GLY A 62 4.54 1.22 -4.85
N THR A 63 5.59 2.03 -4.96
CA THR A 63 5.46 3.49 -5.10
C THR A 63 4.83 3.86 -6.44
N LEU A 64 5.28 3.22 -7.53
CA LEU A 64 4.78 3.44 -8.88
C LEU A 64 3.32 2.99 -8.98
N LEU A 65 3.00 1.77 -8.53
CA LEU A 65 1.64 1.25 -8.54
C LEU A 65 0.68 2.12 -7.72
N PHE A 66 1.14 2.63 -6.57
CA PHE A 66 0.36 3.58 -5.78
C PHE A 66 0.11 4.89 -6.53
N SER A 67 1.13 5.43 -7.19
CA SER A 67 1.01 6.70 -7.92
C SER A 67 0.07 6.62 -9.12
N THR A 68 0.02 5.49 -9.81
CA THR A 68 -0.75 5.31 -11.03
C THR A 68 -2.17 4.80 -10.78
N SER A 69 -2.38 4.01 -9.73
CA SER A 69 -3.67 3.34 -9.48
C SER A 69 -4.42 3.79 -8.23
N VAL A 70 -3.74 4.40 -7.26
CA VAL A 70 -4.38 4.85 -6.00
C VAL A 70 -4.52 6.36 -5.95
N LEU A 71 -3.43 7.11 -6.18
CA LEU A 71 -3.47 8.58 -6.10
C LEU A 71 -4.57 9.25 -6.94
N PRO A 72 -4.86 8.81 -8.19
CA PRO A 72 -5.93 9.43 -8.99
C PRO A 72 -7.34 9.23 -8.42
N CYS A 73 -7.52 8.34 -7.44
CA CYS A 73 -8.81 7.98 -6.86
C CYS A 73 -9.00 8.49 -5.42
N LEU A 74 -8.02 9.18 -4.84
CA LEU A 74 -8.08 9.75 -3.48
C LEU A 74 -8.54 11.20 -3.51
#